data_AF-B4WKC0-F1
#
_entry.id   AF-B4WKC0-F1
#
_cell.length_a   1.000
_cell.length_b   1.000
_cell.length_c   1.000
_cell.angle_alpha   90.00
_cell.angle_beta   90.00
_cell.angle_gamma   90.00
#
_symmetry.space_group_name_H-M   'P 1'
#
loop_
_entity.id
_entity.type
_entity.pdbx_description
1 polymer ?
#
loop_
_entity_poly.entity_id
_entity_poly.type
_entity_poly.pdbx_seq_one_letter_code
_entity_poly.pdbx_strand_id
1 'polypeptide(L)' 'MGVPEFWRFNRWVWRIYQLESDVYVETDRSPAFPSVEK' A
#
# COMPACT_ATOMS: atom_id res chain seq x y z
N MET A 1 11.55 -4.70 -2.88
CA MET A 1 11.17 -5.67 -1.82
C MET A 1 10.51 -6.92 -2.40
N GLY A 2 10.08 -6.93 -3.67
CA GLY A 2 9.60 -8.13 -4.34
C GLY A 2 8.21 -8.60 -3.90
N VAL A 3 7.59 -7.87 -2.98
CA VAL A 3 6.20 -8.09 -2.56
C VAL A 3 5.26 -7.18 -3.37
N PRO A 4 4.05 -7.66 -3.71
CA PRO A 4 3.09 -6.91 -4.53
C PRO A 4 2.49 -5.69 -3.82
N GLU A 5 2.43 -5.72 -2.48
CA GLU A 5 1.92 -4.63 -1.66
C GLU A 5 2.64 -4.60 -0.31
N PHE A 6 2.83 -3.42 0.26
CA PHE A 6 3.18 -3.27 1.67
C PHE A 6 2.57 -2.01 2.28
N TRP A 7 2.39 -2.05 3.59
CA TRP A 7 1.79 -0.97 4.37
C TRP A 7 2.85 -0.34 5.24
N ARG A 8 2.92 1.00 5.22
CA ARG A 8 3.84 1.77 6.05
C ARG A 8 3.04 2.66 6.98
N PHE A 9 3.12 2.37 8.28
CA PHE A 9 2.53 3.22 9.30
C PHE A 9 3.63 3.97 10.06
N ASN A 10 3.62 5.30 9.94
CA ASN A 10 4.61 6.17 10.61
C ASN A 10 4.04 6.78 11.90
N ARG A 11 3.20 6.06 12.64
CA ARG A 11 2.48 6.49 13.87
C ARG A 11 1.39 7.55 13.69
N TRP A 12 1.41 8.29 12.59
CA TRP A 12 0.46 9.37 12.29
C TRP A 12 -0.33 9.14 11.03
N VAL A 13 0.34 8.57 10.03
CA VAL A 13 -0.22 8.35 8.70
C VAL A 13 0.10 6.92 8.32
N TRP A 14 -0.92 6.19 7.88
CA TRP A 14 -0.71 4.96 7.15
C TRP A 14 -0.65 5.26 5.66
N ARG A 15 0.21 4.55 4.94
CA ARG A 15 0.32 4.61 3.49
C ARG A 15 0.38 3.19 2.95
N ILE A 16 -0.34 2.97 1.86
CA ILE A 16 -0.35 1.69 1.16
C ILE A 16 0.47 1.89 -0.10
N TYR A 17 1.41 0.98 -0.35
CA TYR A 17 2.24 0.99 -1.55
C TYR A 17 2.07 -0.29 -2.32
N GLN A 18 1.81 -0.17 -3.63
CA GLN A 18 1.70 -1.30 -4.55
C GLN A 18 2.86 -1.31 -5.53
N LEU A 19 3.33 -2.49 -5.88
CA LEU A 19 4.36 -2.67 -6.89
C LEU A 19 3.74 -2.61 -8.29
N GLU A 20 4.01 -1.54 -9.03
CA GLU A 20 3.60 -1.35 -10.42
C GLU A 20 4.84 -1.12 -11.28
N SER A 21 5.05 -1.97 -12.31
CA SER A 21 6.18 -1.83 -13.24
C SER A 21 7.54 -1.63 -12.55
N ASP A 22 7.79 -2.44 -11.51
CA ASP A 22 9.00 -2.41 -10.68
C ASP A 22 9.16 -1.20 -9.74
N VAL A 23 8.16 -0.31 -9.67
CA VAL A 23 8.14 0.86 -8.80
C VAL A 23 7.02 0.74 -7.76
N TYR A 24 7.26 1.21 -6.54
CA TYR A 24 6.23 1.29 -5.53
C TYR A 24 5.46 2.60 -5.62
N VAL A 25 4.16 2.50 -5.93
CA VAL A 25 3.24 3.63 -6.06
C VAL A 25 2.34 3.69 -4.83
N GLU A 26 2.16 4.89 -4.27
CA GLU A 26 1.25 5.10 -3.15
C GLU A 26 -0.21 5.05 -3.63
N THR A 27 -1.02 4.24 -2.96
CA THR A 27 -2.45 4.08 -3.23
C THR A 27 -3.27 4.33 -1.97
N ASP A 28 -4.55 4.58 -2.17
CA ASP A 28 -5.54 4.73 -1.12
C ASP A 28 -6.37 3.46 -0.89
N ARG A 29 -6.23 2.45 -1.76
CA ARG A 29 -6.98 1.19 -1.68
C ARG A 29 -6.05 -0.01 -1.74
N SER A 30 -6.25 -0.94 -0.83
CA SER A 30 -5.61 -2.26 -0.89
C SER A 30 -6.52 -3.25 -1.62
N PRO A 31 -6.06 -3.88 -2.72
CA PRO A 31 -6.79 -4.99 -3.33
C PRO A 31 -6.88 -6.23 -2.42
N ALA A 32 -5.93 -6.43 -1.50
CA ALA A 32 -5.98 -7.54 -0.55
C ALA A 32 -7.05 -7.31 0.54
N PHE A 33 -7.35 -6.05 0.85
CA PHE A 33 -8.32 -5.65 1.87
C PHE A 33 -9.27 -4.56 1.35
N PRO A 34 -10.17 -4.88 0.41
CA PRO A 34 -11.02 -3.89 -0.27
C PRO A 34 -12.04 -3.21 0.65
N SER A 35 -12.32 -3.79 1.82
CA SER A 35 -13.24 -3.25 2.82
C SER A 35 -12.59 -2.32 3.85
N VAL A 36 -11.27 -2.13 3.78
CA VAL A 36 -10.55 -1.23 4.68
C VAL A 36 -10.46 0.14 4.01
N GLU A 37 -11.20 1.12 4.54
CA GLU A 37 -11.13 2.52 4.13
C GLU A 37 -9.99 3.25 4.86
N LYS A 38 -9.36 4.21 4.17
CA LYS A 38 -8.22 5.02 4.65
C LYS A 38 -8.65 6.33 5.29
#